data_AF-A0A928LYL2-F1
#
_entry.id   AF-A0A928LYL2-F1
#
_cell.length_a   1.000
_cell.length_b   1.000
_cell.length_c   1.000
_cell.angle_alpha   90.00
_cell.angle_beta   90.00
_cell.angle_gamma   90.00
#
_symmetry.space_group_name_H-M   'P 1'
#
loop_
_entity.id
_entity.type
_entity.pdbx_description
1 polymer ?
#
loop_
_entity_poly.entity_id
_entity_poly.type
_entity_poly.pdbx_seq_one_letter_code
_entity_poly.pdbx_strand_id
1 'polypeptide(L)'
;MAELHELIEKIENPELRAQIAEAAKRALKHKQFGLVFEEHLPECTPLYDIPVRKGLKVSVRNGKANETYTVLKIENGMATCLPKNSKEAIQFAVTDLVTTAELGDPIYPCLQPLGEVCNAADSELWHTLIEADNYHALQLLEYLYAGKVDCIQHTVCSTGSE
;
A
#
# COMPACT_ATOMS: atom_id res chain seq x y z
N MET A 1 -19.07 -11.72 -27.81
CA MET A 1 -19.54 -12.74 -26.85
C MET A 1 -20.87 -13.37 -27.27
N ALA A 2 -21.82 -12.60 -27.83
CA ALA A 2 -23.07 -13.13 -28.38
C ALA A 2 -22.87 -14.10 -29.56
N GLU A 3 -22.02 -13.78 -30.53
CA GLU A 3 -21.79 -14.63 -31.72
C GLU A 3 -21.27 -16.03 -31.41
N LEU A 4 -20.42 -16.19 -30.39
CA LEU A 4 -19.86 -17.51 -30.03
C LEU A 4 -20.94 -18.41 -29.42
N HIS A 5 -21.86 -17.83 -28.63
CA HIS A 5 -23.00 -18.57 -28.07
C HIS A 5 -24.00 -18.96 -29.17
N GLU A 6 -24.29 -18.04 -30.10
CA GLU A 6 -25.15 -18.32 -31.25
C GLU A 6 -24.60 -19.43 -32.16
N LEU A 7 -23.28 -19.52 -32.32
CA LEU A 7 -22.64 -20.60 -33.10
C LEU A 7 -22.70 -21.95 -32.37
N ILE A 8 -22.63 -21.96 -31.03
CA ILE A 8 -22.77 -23.18 -30.23
C ILE A 8 -24.21 -23.72 -30.30
N GLU A 9 -25.22 -22.85 -30.33
CA GLU A 9 -26.63 -23.27 -30.44
C GLU A 9 -26.96 -23.92 -31.78
N LYS A 10 -26.22 -23.61 -32.85
CA LYS A 10 -26.37 -24.22 -34.19
C LYS A 10 -25.84 -25.64 -34.28
N ILE A 11 -25.24 -26.19 -33.22
CA ILE A 11 -24.76 -27.56 -33.18
C ILE A 11 -25.96 -28.51 -32.94
N GLU A 12 -26.27 -29.34 -33.93
CA GLU A 12 -27.40 -30.28 -33.89
C GLU A 12 -27.24 -31.39 -32.84
N ASN A 13 -25.99 -31.82 -32.57
CA ASN A 13 -25.70 -32.86 -31.60
C ASN A 13 -25.73 -32.30 -30.16
N PRO A 14 -26.64 -32.76 -29.29
CA PRO A 14 -26.81 -32.21 -27.95
C PRO A 14 -25.63 -32.49 -27.01
N GLU A 15 -24.95 -33.63 -27.14
CA GLU A 15 -23.77 -33.95 -26.32
C GLU A 15 -22.57 -33.10 -26.71
N LEU A 16 -22.32 -32.97 -28.02
CA LEU A 16 -21.22 -32.16 -28.54
C LEU A 16 -21.41 -30.68 -28.18
N ARG A 17 -22.65 -30.18 -28.24
CA ARG A 17 -23.03 -28.83 -27.85
C ARG A 17 -22.71 -28.56 -26.37
N ALA A 18 -23.06 -29.50 -25.48
CA ALA A 18 -22.80 -29.36 -24.05
C ALA A 18 -21.29 -29.31 -23.75
N GLN A 19 -20.51 -30.21 -24.35
CA GLN A 19 -19.06 -30.27 -24.15
C GLN A 19 -18.36 -29.00 -24.66
N ILE A 20 -18.77 -28.47 -25.82
CA ILE A 20 -18.20 -27.24 -26.38
C ILE A 20 -18.62 -26.01 -25.57
N ALA A 21 -19.87 -25.96 -25.09
CA ALA A 21 -20.32 -24.88 -24.21
C ALA A 21 -19.52 -24.83 -22.90
N GLU A 22 -19.25 -25.98 -22.29
CA GLU A 22 -18.46 -26.06 -21.06
C GLU A 22 -16.99 -25.71 -21.30
N ALA A 23 -16.40 -26.20 -22.39
CA ALA A 23 -15.04 -25.85 -22.80
C ALA A 23 -14.90 -24.34 -23.08
N ALA A 24 -15.88 -23.74 -23.78
CA ALA A 24 -15.92 -22.30 -24.04
C ALA A 24 -16.05 -21.49 -22.74
N LYS A 25 -16.93 -21.90 -21.82
CA LYS A 25 -17.09 -21.26 -20.51
C LYS A 25 -15.79 -21.31 -19.69
N ARG A 26 -15.09 -22.45 -19.72
CA ARG A 26 -13.78 -22.61 -19.06
C ARG A 26 -12.71 -21.73 -19.72
N ALA A 27 -12.68 -21.66 -21.04
CA ALA A 27 -11.73 -20.84 -21.78
C ALA A 27 -11.95 -19.33 -21.57
N LEU A 28 -13.21 -18.89 -21.45
CA LEU A 28 -13.55 -17.50 -21.13
C LEU A 28 -13.24 -17.14 -19.67
N LYS A 29 -13.36 -18.08 -18.72
CA LYS A 29 -13.03 -17.85 -17.31
C LYS A 29 -11.56 -17.46 -17.09
N HIS A 30 -10.66 -17.89 -17.98
CA HIS A 30 -9.22 -17.63 -17.90
C HIS A 30 -8.72 -16.50 -18.79
N LYS A 31 -9.59 -15.82 -19.55
CA LYS A 31 -9.21 -14.70 -20.41
C LYS A 31 -9.86 -13.41 -19.93
N GLN A 32 -9.26 -12.81 -18.90
CA GLN A 32 -9.52 -11.43 -18.55
C GLN A 32 -8.85 -10.54 -19.60
N PHE A 33 -9.60 -10.11 -20.62
CA PHE A 33 -9.16 -9.06 -21.54
C PHE A 33 -9.75 -7.72 -21.09
N GLY A 34 -8.88 -6.77 -20.77
CA GLY A 34 -9.23 -5.42 -20.31
C GLY A 34 -8.28 -4.95 -19.22
N LEU A 35 -8.33 -3.65 -18.88
CA LEU A 35 -7.77 -3.14 -17.63
C LEU A 35 -8.49 -3.87 -16.49
N VAL A 36 -7.83 -4.87 -15.92
CA VAL A 36 -8.27 -5.53 -14.69
C VAL A 36 -8.07 -4.48 -13.59
N PHE A 37 -9.13 -3.75 -13.26
CA PHE A 37 -9.22 -3.13 -11.95
C PHE A 37 -9.35 -4.29 -10.97
N GLU A 38 -8.22 -4.87 -10.56
CA GLU A 38 -8.15 -5.52 -9.27
C GLU A 38 -8.67 -4.47 -8.27
N GLU A 39 -9.61 -4.82 -7.38
CA GLU A 39 -9.96 -3.89 -6.30
C GLU A 39 -8.66 -3.51 -5.62
N HIS A 40 -8.20 -2.27 -5.84
CA HIS A 40 -7.00 -1.76 -5.21
C HIS A 40 -7.35 -1.72 -3.72
N LEU A 41 -6.93 -2.75 -3.00
CA LEU A 41 -6.98 -2.76 -1.55
C LEU A 41 -6.32 -1.45 -1.11
N PRO A 42 -6.94 -0.67 -0.21
CA PRO A 42 -6.34 0.58 0.24
C PRO A 42 -4.91 0.28 0.68
N GLU A 43 -3.93 0.79 -0.06
CA GLU A 43 -2.53 0.58 0.27
C GLU A 43 -2.30 1.19 1.64
N CYS A 44 -1.99 0.33 2.60
CA CYS A 44 -1.73 0.70 3.98
C CYS A 44 -0.25 0.53 4.24
N THR A 45 0.42 1.60 4.67
CA THR A 45 1.84 1.57 5.01
C THR A 45 1.99 1.56 6.53
N PRO A 46 2.56 0.49 7.12
CA PRO A 46 2.90 0.49 8.54
C PRO A 46 4.07 1.45 8.79
N LEU A 47 3.93 2.31 9.80
CA LEU A 47 4.91 3.31 10.23
C LEU A 47 5.51 2.86 11.57
N TYR A 48 6.60 2.10 11.49
CA TYR A 48 7.22 1.46 12.66
C TYR A 48 7.86 2.45 13.64
N ASP A 49 8.42 3.55 13.12
CA ASP A 49 9.09 4.57 13.93
C ASP A 49 8.12 5.55 14.60
N ILE A 50 6.83 5.50 14.24
CA ILE A 50 5.82 6.37 14.81
C ILE A 50 5.11 5.64 15.96
N PRO A 51 5.26 6.11 17.21
CA PRO A 51 4.59 5.50 18.35
C PRO A 51 3.08 5.69 18.26
N VAL A 52 2.34 4.71 18.75
CA VAL A 52 0.88 4.74 18.80
C VAL A 52 0.40 5.87 19.71
N ARG A 53 -0.46 6.76 19.18
CA ARG A 53 -1.03 7.91 19.90
C ARG A 53 -2.52 8.04 19.64
N LYS A 54 -3.23 8.72 20.55
CA LYS A 54 -4.64 9.07 20.37
C LYS A 54 -4.84 9.87 19.07
N GLY A 55 -5.84 9.50 18.29
CA GLY A 55 -6.21 10.12 17.03
C GLY A 55 -5.51 9.53 15.80
N LEU A 56 -4.47 8.71 15.98
CA LEU A 56 -3.80 8.05 14.87
C LEU A 56 -4.55 6.80 14.44
N LYS A 57 -4.37 6.44 13.16
CA LYS A 57 -4.79 5.16 12.62
C LYS A 57 -3.72 4.10 12.92
N VAL A 58 -4.17 2.91 13.27
CA VAL A 58 -3.32 1.77 13.63
C VAL A 58 -3.85 0.50 12.99
N SER A 59 -2.97 -0.45 12.76
CA SER A 59 -3.32 -1.83 12.42
C SER A 59 -2.68 -2.78 13.43
N VAL A 60 -3.20 -4.00 13.52
CA VAL A 60 -2.62 -5.04 14.37
C VAL A 60 -1.37 -5.59 13.67
N ARG A 61 -0.25 -5.71 14.39
CA ARG A 61 0.98 -6.34 13.90
C ARG A 61 0.66 -7.76 13.42
N ASN A 62 0.97 -8.07 12.17
CA ASN A 62 0.63 -9.35 11.50
C ASN A 62 -0.88 -9.60 11.28
N GLY A 63 -1.72 -8.58 11.40
CA GLY A 63 -3.14 -8.65 11.06
C GLY A 63 -3.39 -8.62 9.55
N LYS A 64 -4.67 -8.68 9.15
CA LYS A 64 -5.05 -8.44 7.76
C LYS A 64 -4.79 -6.96 7.43
N ALA A 65 -4.06 -6.69 6.36
CA ALA A 65 -3.70 -5.34 5.91
C ALA A 65 -4.91 -4.39 5.72
N ASN A 66 -6.12 -4.95 5.57
CA ASN A 66 -7.37 -4.21 5.37
C ASN A 66 -8.07 -3.73 6.65
N GLU A 67 -7.58 -4.10 7.84
CA GLU A 67 -8.25 -3.75 9.10
C GLU A 67 -7.49 -2.63 9.82
N THR A 68 -7.91 -1.38 9.55
CA THR A 68 -7.43 -0.18 10.23
C THR A 68 -8.40 0.27 11.33
N TYR A 69 -7.84 0.80 12.42
CA TYR A 69 -8.57 1.30 13.58
C TYR A 69 -8.07 2.69 13.97
N THR A 70 -8.95 3.54 14.50
CA THR A 70 -8.59 4.86 15.04
C THR A 70 -8.46 4.79 16.56
N VAL A 71 -7.32 5.21 17.11
CA VAL A 71 -7.08 5.19 18.55
C VAL A 71 -7.88 6.29 19.26
N LEU A 72 -8.80 5.92 20.15
CA LEU A 72 -9.61 6.87 20.93
C LEU A 72 -8.94 7.25 22.26
N LYS A 73 -8.32 6.27 22.93
CA LYS A 73 -7.73 6.43 24.26
C LYS A 73 -6.66 5.37 24.50
N ILE A 74 -5.64 5.71 25.28
CA ILE A 74 -4.60 4.78 25.72
C ILE A 74 -4.52 4.87 27.25
N GLU A 75 -4.68 3.75 27.94
CA GLU A 75 -4.56 3.65 29.41
C GLU A 75 -3.85 2.34 29.78
N ASN A 76 -2.88 2.42 30.70
CA ASN A 76 -2.15 1.24 31.23
C ASN A 76 -1.59 0.28 30.15
N GLY A 77 -1.14 0.82 29.00
CA GLY A 77 -0.62 0.00 27.90
C GLY A 77 -1.69 -0.63 27.00
N MET A 78 -2.97 -0.35 27.24
CA MET A 78 -4.09 -0.77 26.39
C MET A 78 -4.63 0.42 25.60
N ALA A 79 -4.79 0.25 24.29
CA ALA A 79 -5.42 1.21 23.40
C ALA A 79 -6.86 0.80 23.12
N THR A 80 -7.79 1.72 23.35
CA THR A 80 -9.19 1.61 22.90
C THR A 80 -9.27 2.17 21.49
N CYS A 81 -9.58 1.32 20.52
CA CYS A 81 -9.56 1.63 19.10
C CYS A 81 -10.95 1.46 18.47
N LEU A 82 -11.29 2.32 17.52
CA LEU A 82 -12.56 2.28 16.78
C LEU A 82 -12.31 1.72 15.36
N PRO A 83 -12.96 0.61 14.96
CA PRO A 83 -12.85 0.09 13.61
C PRO A 83 -13.46 1.04 12.58
N LYS A 84 -12.92 1.08 11.36
CA LYS A 84 -13.48 1.90 10.27
C LYS A 84 -14.93 1.53 9.91
N ASN A 85 -15.28 0.25 10.02
CA ASN A 85 -16.57 -0.31 9.60
C ASN A 85 -17.55 -0.57 10.76
N SER A 86 -17.19 -0.26 12.01
CA SER A 86 -18.03 -0.52 13.18
C SER A 86 -17.96 0.64 14.16
N LYS A 87 -19.05 0.86 14.91
CA LYS A 87 -19.10 1.85 15.99
C LYS A 87 -18.70 1.29 17.36
N GLU A 88 -18.43 -0.01 17.44
CA GLU A 88 -18.03 -0.66 18.68
C GLU A 88 -16.51 -0.54 18.86
N ALA A 89 -16.11 0.08 19.96
CA ALA A 89 -14.70 0.21 20.31
C ALA A 89 -14.16 -1.12 20.84
N ILE A 90 -12.96 -1.49 20.39
CA ILE A 90 -12.25 -2.71 20.76
C ILE A 90 -10.96 -2.30 21.47
N GLN A 91 -10.51 -3.10 22.43
CA GLN A 91 -9.25 -2.87 23.13
C GLN A 91 -8.15 -3.78 22.62
N PHE A 92 -6.97 -3.20 22.38
CA PHE A 92 -5.75 -3.90 21.98
C PHE A 92 -4.60 -3.50 22.89
N ALA A 93 -3.62 -4.39 23.09
CA ALA A 93 -2.36 -4.00 23.71
C ALA A 93 -1.60 -3.08 22.74
N VAL A 94 -1.00 -1.99 23.26
CA VAL A 94 -0.24 -1.04 22.42
C VAL A 94 0.94 -1.72 21.73
N THR A 95 1.51 -2.77 22.35
CA THR A 95 2.60 -3.59 21.79
C THR A 95 2.20 -4.33 20.52
N ASP A 96 0.92 -4.65 20.38
CA ASP A 96 0.38 -5.43 19.26
C ASP A 96 -0.07 -4.51 18.11
N LEU A 97 0.04 -3.20 18.28
CA LEU A 97 -0.36 -2.21 17.30
C LEU A 97 0.86 -1.63 16.59
N VAL A 98 0.63 -1.22 15.34
CA VAL A 98 1.55 -0.40 14.55
C VAL A 98 0.78 0.77 13.98
N THR A 99 1.38 1.97 14.02
CA THR A 99 0.81 3.15 13.36
C THR A 99 0.71 2.86 11.87
N THR A 100 -0.38 3.24 11.23
CA THR A 100 -0.62 2.93 9.82
C THR A 100 -1.16 4.15 9.10
N ALA A 101 -0.61 4.46 7.93
CA ALA A 101 -1.17 5.45 7.02
C ALA A 101 -1.91 4.75 5.88
N GLU A 102 -3.07 5.29 5.49
CA GLU A 102 -3.80 4.86 4.31
C GLU A 102 -3.45 5.77 3.12
N LEU A 103 -3.49 5.23 1.90
CA LEU A 103 -3.35 6.03 0.69
C LEU A 103 -4.31 7.25 0.70
N GLY A 104 -3.74 8.45 0.58
CA GLY A 104 -4.47 9.72 0.61
C GLY A 104 -4.53 10.41 1.99
N ASP A 105 -4.07 9.75 3.06
CA ASP A 105 -3.84 10.45 4.32
C ASP A 105 -2.71 11.48 4.16
N PRO A 106 -2.81 12.67 4.79
CA PRO A 106 -1.72 13.64 4.77
C PRO A 106 -0.54 13.07 5.55
N ILE A 107 0.54 12.77 4.84
CA ILE A 107 1.81 12.36 5.42
C ILE A 107 2.75 13.55 5.39
N TYR A 108 3.37 13.84 6.53
CA TYR A 108 4.43 14.82 6.64
C TYR A 108 5.77 14.08 6.50
N PRO A 109 6.41 14.14 5.33
CA PRO A 109 7.64 13.40 5.09
C PRO A 109 8.74 13.88 6.04
N CYS A 110 9.43 12.92 6.66
CA CYS A 110 10.65 13.20 7.39
C CYS A 110 11.84 13.12 6.44
N LEU A 111 12.80 14.05 6.56
CA LEU A 111 14.10 13.97 5.90
C LEU A 111 15.16 13.82 7.00
N GLN A 112 15.70 12.62 7.16
CA GLN A 112 16.74 12.34 8.15
C GLN A 112 18.11 12.31 7.46
N PRO A 113 19.04 13.20 7.80
CA PRO A 113 20.38 13.17 7.23
C PRO A 113 21.14 11.93 7.74
N LEU A 114 21.67 11.13 6.81
CA LEU A 114 22.48 9.96 7.11
C LEU A 114 23.98 10.20 6.91
N GLY A 115 24.34 11.06 5.97
CA GLY A 115 25.74 11.35 5.69
C GLY A 115 25.93 12.30 4.52
N GLU A 116 27.17 12.71 4.32
CA GLU A 116 27.57 13.63 3.27
C GLU A 116 28.87 13.14 2.64
N VAL A 117 28.98 13.29 1.33
CA VAL A 117 30.19 12.96 0.57
C VAL A 117 30.70 14.25 -0.07
N CYS A 118 31.82 14.75 0.45
CA CYS A 118 32.56 15.87 -0.15
C CYS A 118 33.68 15.29 -1.03
N ASN A 119 33.50 15.36 -2.35
CA ASN A 119 34.51 14.89 -3.31
C ASN A 119 35.65 15.89 -3.53
N ALA A 120 35.40 17.19 -3.33
CA ALA A 120 36.40 18.26 -3.44
C ALA A 120 35.96 19.49 -2.64
N ALA A 121 36.85 20.04 -1.82
CA ALA A 121 36.53 21.14 -0.89
C ALA A 121 36.23 22.47 -1.59
N ASP A 122 36.63 22.59 -2.86
CA ASP A 122 36.48 23.75 -3.75
C ASP A 122 35.35 23.58 -4.78
N SER A 123 34.61 22.46 -4.75
CA SER A 123 33.46 22.19 -5.62
C SER A 123 32.15 22.43 -4.90
N GLU A 124 31.16 23.03 -5.57
CA GLU A 124 29.78 23.17 -5.07
C GLU A 124 28.95 21.88 -5.21
N LEU A 125 29.49 20.86 -5.88
CA LEU A 125 28.82 19.58 -6.10
C LEU A 125 29.06 18.63 -4.92
N TRP A 126 28.21 18.75 -3.90
CA TRP A 126 28.19 17.83 -2.75
C TRP A 126 26.98 16.90 -2.83
N HIS A 127 27.15 15.68 -2.32
CA HIS A 127 26.06 14.72 -2.21
C HIS A 127 25.70 14.53 -0.74
N THR A 128 24.43 14.69 -0.42
CA THR A 128 23.87 14.35 0.90
C THR A 128 23.04 13.09 0.78
N LEU A 129 23.27 12.14 1.67
CA LEU A 129 22.46 10.94 1.83
C LEU A 129 21.39 11.23 2.88
N ILE A 130 20.12 11.04 2.51
CA ILE A 130 18.98 11.20 3.41
C ILE A 130 18.16 9.92 3.44
N GLU A 131 17.67 9.57 4.62
CA GLU A 131 16.60 8.61 4.82
C GLU A 131 15.27 9.37 4.82
N ALA A 132 14.33 8.92 4.01
CA ALA A 132 13.07 9.64 3.84
C ALA A 132 11.94 8.74 3.34
N ASP A 133 10.71 9.24 3.52
CA ASP A 133 9.48 8.60 3.05
C ASP A 133 9.30 8.74 1.53
N ASN A 134 10.13 8.03 0.77
CA ASN A 134 10.13 7.85 -0.69
C ASN A 134 9.28 8.86 -1.50
N TYR A 135 8.02 8.53 -1.82
CA TYR A 135 7.18 9.36 -2.68
C TYR A 135 6.90 10.74 -2.08
N HIS A 136 6.63 10.81 -0.77
CA HIS A 136 6.32 12.06 -0.09
C HIS A 136 7.56 12.96 0.05
N ALA A 137 8.74 12.36 0.23
CA ALA A 137 10.00 13.09 0.23
C ALA A 137 10.25 13.78 -1.12
N LEU A 138 9.99 13.07 -2.23
CA LEU A 138 10.10 13.65 -3.58
C LEU A 138 9.08 14.78 -3.79
N GLN A 139 7.83 14.61 -3.36
CA GLN A 139 6.82 15.67 -3.43
C GLN A 139 7.25 16.92 -2.65
N LEU A 140 7.83 16.76 -1.45
CA LEU A 140 8.35 17.87 -0.65
C LEU A 140 9.51 18.59 -1.35
N LEU A 141 10.48 17.83 -1.87
CA LEU A 141 11.65 18.38 -2.55
C LEU A 141 11.28 19.07 -3.86
N GLU A 142 10.33 18.52 -4.62
CA GLU A 142 9.78 19.17 -5.80
C GLU A 142 9.10 20.50 -5.43
N TYR A 143 8.30 20.53 -4.36
CA TYR A 143 7.61 21.76 -3.94
C TYR A 143 8.57 22.86 -3.46
N LEU A 144 9.55 22.53 -2.61
CA LEU A 144 10.44 23.53 -1.98
C LEU A 144 11.71 23.83 -2.79
N TYR A 145 12.20 22.84 -3.54
CA TYR A 145 13.52 22.84 -4.17
C TYR A 145 13.50 22.44 -5.66
N ALA A 146 12.37 22.64 -6.36
CA ALA A 146 12.27 22.43 -7.81
C ALA A 146 13.47 23.01 -8.57
N GLY A 147 14.17 22.16 -9.32
CA GLY A 147 15.32 22.54 -10.15
C GLY A 147 16.58 22.95 -9.38
N LYS A 148 16.60 22.81 -8.04
CA LYS A 148 17.76 23.13 -7.21
C LYS A 148 18.57 21.90 -6.78
N VAL A 149 17.97 20.71 -6.83
CA VAL A 149 18.59 19.45 -6.40
C VAL A 149 18.27 18.35 -7.40
N ASP A 150 19.27 17.52 -7.68
CA ASP A 150 19.12 16.26 -8.42
C ASP A 150 19.00 15.11 -7.41
N CYS A 151 17.91 14.33 -7.51
CA CYS A 151 17.64 13.24 -6.58
C CYS A 151 17.96 11.89 -7.23
N ILE A 152 18.74 11.06 -6.53
CA ILE A 152 18.93 9.65 -6.87
C ILE A 152 18.26 8.82 -5.78
N GLN A 153 17.26 8.04 -6.16
CA GLN A 153 16.53 7.21 -5.22
C GLN A 153 17.13 5.80 -5.13
N HIS A 154 17.39 5.34 -3.91
CA HIS A 154 17.77 3.95 -3.64
C HIS A 154 16.73 3.30 -2.73
N THR A 155 16.00 2.32 -3.25
CA THR A 155 15.02 1.56 -2.45
C THR A 155 15.73 0.39 -1.79
N VAL A 156 15.89 0.43 -0.48
CA VAL A 156 16.40 -0.70 0.29
C VAL A 156 15.22 -1.59 0.64
N CYS A 157 15.11 -2.75 -0.01
CA CYS A 157 14.18 -3.79 0.45
C CYS A 157 14.75 -4.36 1.75
N SER A 158 14.21 -3.96 2.90
CA SER A 158 14.47 -4.65 4.16
C SER A 158 13.85 -6.05 4.07
N THR A 159 14.65 -7.03 3.66
CA THR A 159 14.38 -8.41 4.05
C THR A 159 14.54 -8.46 5.55
N GLY A 160 13.43 -8.35 6.29
CA GLY A 160 13.42 -8.52 7.73
C GLY A 160 14.12 -9.82 8.08
N SER A 161 15.34 -9.71 8.59
CA SER A 161 16.00 -10.77 9.32
C SER A 161 15.80 -10.43 10.79
N GLU A 162 15.20 -11.39 11.48
CA GLU A 162 14.83 -11.41 12.90
C GLU A 162 16.00 -11.07 13.84
#